data_AF-A0A329C6F8-F1
#
_entry.id   AF-A0A329C6F8-F1
#
_cell.length_a   1.000
_cell.length_b   1.000
_cell.length_c   1.000
_cell.angle_alpha   90.00
_cell.angle_beta   90.00
_cell.angle_gamma   90.00
#
_symmetry.space_group_name_H-M   'P 1'
#
loop_
_entity.id
_entity.type
_entity.pdbx_description
1 polymer ?
#
loop_
_entity_poly.entity_id
_entity_poly.type
_entity_poly.pdbx_seq_one_letter_code
_entity_poly.pdbx_strand_id
1 'polypeptide(L)'
;MHITGENLATTDNAHSKTVDLLVDYITDCEFDESCLNKGNLEMAMEYCYQPHPRFWRDFSATIVADAVARLFPDWISAPGDANRSGNGLMREVREILRVNAFDEENAEMIAAVPMRERPADRVAASEWICGEYRRRGQISELEFAQRDGKRCGEGALIVLECVEKARAGIPFTRIGTRVARSYRDAMLDARR
;
A
#
# COMPACT_ATOMS: atom_id res chain seq x y z
N MET A 1 -25.47 -1.56 -23.47
CA MET A 1 -24.26 -1.84 -22.68
C MET A 1 -23.29 -0.68 -22.89
N HIS A 2 -23.45 0.39 -22.13
CA HIS A 2 -22.59 1.59 -22.15
C HIS A 2 -22.08 1.80 -20.72
N ILE A 3 -20.98 1.13 -20.38
CA ILE A 3 -20.21 1.36 -19.16
C ILE A 3 -18.76 1.16 -19.55
N THR A 4 -18.13 2.16 -20.16
CA THR A 4 -16.68 2.14 -20.46
C THR A 4 -16.05 3.53 -20.35
N GLY A 5 -16.77 4.62 -20.65
CA GLY A 5 -16.22 5.97 -20.64
C GLY A 5 -15.98 6.60 -19.25
N GLU A 6 -16.93 6.46 -18.32
CA GLU A 6 -16.80 7.10 -16.99
C GLU A 6 -15.71 6.46 -16.14
N ASN A 7 -15.62 5.12 -16.10
CA ASN A 7 -14.62 4.41 -15.29
C ASN A 7 -13.17 4.68 -15.69
N LEU A 8 -12.89 4.93 -16.97
CA LEU A 8 -11.54 5.28 -17.44
C LEU A 8 -11.12 6.66 -16.93
N ALA A 9 -12.01 7.66 -17.06
CA ALA A 9 -11.73 9.04 -16.62
C ALA A 9 -11.57 9.16 -15.09
N THR A 10 -12.34 8.41 -14.29
CA THR A 10 -12.17 8.39 -12.83
C THR A 10 -10.87 7.69 -12.40
N THR A 11 -10.48 6.63 -13.10
CA THR A 11 -9.25 5.88 -12.80
C THR A 11 -8.01 6.71 -13.16
N ASP A 12 -8.00 7.37 -14.31
CA ASP A 12 -6.89 8.24 -14.74
C ASP A 12 -6.71 9.44 -13.77
N ASN A 13 -7.81 9.98 -13.25
CA ASN A 13 -7.78 11.06 -12.26
C ASN A 13 -7.22 10.58 -10.90
N ALA A 14 -7.60 9.39 -10.44
CA ALA A 14 -7.08 8.80 -9.20
C ALA A 14 -5.58 8.44 -9.32
N HIS A 15 -5.16 7.94 -10.49
CA HIS A 15 -3.76 7.70 -10.82
C HIS A 15 -2.95 9.00 -10.74
N SER A 16 -3.36 10.05 -11.47
CA SER A 16 -2.63 11.33 -11.48
C SER A 16 -2.49 11.93 -10.09
N LYS A 17 -3.57 11.95 -9.30
CA LYS A 17 -3.53 12.47 -7.93
C LYS A 17 -2.55 11.71 -7.03
N THR A 18 -2.50 10.39 -7.14
CA THR A 18 -1.57 9.58 -6.35
C THR A 18 -0.13 9.80 -6.78
N VAL A 19 0.12 9.94 -8.10
CA VAL A 19 1.44 10.32 -8.61
C VAL A 19 1.87 11.69 -8.07
N ASP A 20 0.97 12.68 -8.10
CA ASP A 20 1.26 14.02 -7.60
C ASP A 20 1.58 14.00 -6.09
N LEU A 21 0.82 13.24 -5.29
CA LEU A 21 1.10 13.06 -3.85
C LEU A 21 2.46 12.41 -3.57
N LEU A 22 2.87 11.43 -4.39
CA LEU A 22 4.19 10.82 -4.28
C LEU A 22 5.28 11.84 -4.63
N VAL A 23 5.10 12.60 -5.71
CA VAL A 23 6.06 13.65 -6.13
C VAL A 23 6.20 14.71 -5.03
N ASP A 24 5.09 15.17 -4.46
CA ASP A 24 5.07 16.12 -3.35
C ASP A 24 5.83 15.56 -2.15
N TYR A 25 5.56 14.31 -1.76
CA TYR A 25 6.25 13.69 -0.63
C TYR A 25 7.76 13.60 -0.85
N ILE A 26 8.20 13.08 -2.00
CA ILE A 26 9.62 12.91 -2.34
C ILE A 26 10.33 14.28 -2.34
N THR A 27 9.69 15.31 -2.91
CA THR A 27 10.19 16.68 -2.96
C THR A 27 10.27 17.32 -1.57
N ASP A 28 9.20 17.19 -0.77
CA ASP A 28 9.13 17.75 0.58
C ASP A 28 10.07 17.07 1.57
N CYS A 29 10.43 15.82 1.28
CA CYS A 29 11.41 15.06 2.04
C CYS A 29 12.84 15.22 1.51
N GLU A 30 13.06 16.06 0.49
CA GLU A 30 14.41 16.34 -0.04
C GLU A 30 15.16 15.09 -0.53
N PHE A 31 14.42 14.08 -0.99
CA PHE A 31 15.04 12.89 -1.54
C PHE A 31 15.75 13.24 -2.84
N ASP A 32 17.00 12.82 -2.94
CA ASP A 32 17.75 12.77 -4.19
C ASP A 32 17.78 11.33 -4.73
N GLU A 33 18.48 11.11 -5.85
CA GLU A 33 18.60 9.78 -6.45
C GLU A 33 19.25 8.76 -5.48
N SER A 34 20.13 9.19 -4.58
CA SER A 34 20.77 8.31 -3.58
C SER A 34 19.78 7.84 -2.51
N CYS A 35 18.68 8.56 -2.33
CA CYS A 35 17.59 8.22 -1.42
C CYS A 35 16.61 7.20 -2.01
N LEU A 36 16.74 6.79 -3.28
CA LEU A 36 15.89 5.78 -3.91
C LEU A 36 16.21 4.38 -3.38
N ASN A 37 15.48 3.98 -2.34
CA ASN A 37 15.52 2.64 -1.79
C ASN A 37 14.13 2.19 -1.35
N LYS A 38 13.99 0.89 -1.08
CA LYS A 38 12.74 0.26 -0.65
C LYS A 38 12.04 1.01 0.48
N GLY A 39 12.76 1.32 1.56
CA GLY A 39 12.17 1.90 2.76
C GLY A 39 11.64 3.32 2.53
N ASN A 40 12.40 4.12 1.78
CA ASN A 40 11.97 5.49 1.45
C ASN A 40 10.75 5.50 0.53
N LEU A 41 10.70 4.62 -0.47
CA LEU A 41 9.51 4.48 -1.32
C LEU A 41 8.32 3.88 -0.57
N GLU A 42 8.54 2.97 0.38
CA GLU A 42 7.50 2.47 1.28
C GLU A 42 6.88 3.60 2.10
N MET A 43 7.70 4.50 2.68
CA MET A 43 7.19 5.68 3.37
C MET A 43 6.39 6.61 2.46
N ALA A 44 6.83 6.84 1.23
CA ALA A 44 6.08 7.66 0.28
C ALA A 44 4.72 7.03 -0.07
N MET A 45 4.66 5.71 -0.28
CA MET A 45 3.41 4.99 -0.50
C MET A 45 2.49 5.03 0.74
N GLU A 46 3.05 4.86 1.93
CA GLU A 46 2.35 4.99 3.21
C GLU A 46 1.76 6.38 3.44
N TYR A 47 2.46 7.43 3.01
CA TYR A 47 1.95 8.81 3.06
C TYR A 47 0.73 8.99 2.17
N CYS A 48 0.74 8.38 0.99
CA CYS A 48 -0.37 8.44 0.03
C CYS A 48 -1.59 7.63 0.47
N TYR A 49 -1.46 6.74 1.47
CA TYR A 49 -2.52 5.84 1.90
C TYR A 49 -3.82 6.56 2.27
N GLN A 50 -4.91 6.14 1.64
CA GLN A 50 -6.27 6.54 1.99
C GLN A 50 -7.07 5.31 2.46
N PRO A 51 -7.73 5.37 3.63
CA PRO A 51 -8.42 4.22 4.22
C PRO A 51 -9.80 3.98 3.59
N HIS A 52 -9.84 3.72 2.28
CA HIS A 52 -11.02 3.27 1.57
C HIS A 52 -10.78 1.89 0.93
N PRO A 53 -11.84 1.10 0.66
CA PRO A 53 -11.68 -0.18 -0.02
C PRO A 53 -10.94 -0.04 -1.34
N ARG A 54 -10.20 -1.09 -1.72
CA ARG A 54 -9.39 -1.17 -2.95
C ARG A 54 -8.21 -0.22 -3.10
N PHE A 55 -7.91 0.64 -2.11
CA PHE A 55 -6.81 1.59 -2.25
C PHE A 55 -5.50 0.88 -2.63
N TRP A 56 -5.09 -0.15 -1.87
CA TRP A 56 -3.83 -0.84 -2.14
C TRP A 56 -3.88 -1.72 -3.38
N ARG A 57 -5.04 -2.32 -3.66
CA ARG A 57 -5.23 -3.14 -4.87
C ARG A 57 -5.18 -2.31 -6.16
N ASP A 58 -5.59 -1.05 -6.09
CA ASP A 58 -5.57 -0.13 -7.22
C ASP A 58 -4.26 0.69 -7.28
N PHE A 59 -3.45 0.69 -6.21
CA PHE A 59 -2.12 1.29 -6.18
C PHE A 59 -1.09 0.41 -6.92
N SER A 60 -0.78 0.78 -8.17
CA SER A 60 0.15 0.01 -9.00
C SER A 60 1.60 0.47 -8.88
N ALA A 61 2.53 -0.43 -9.21
CA ALA A 61 3.95 -0.10 -9.32
C ALA A 61 4.24 0.95 -10.42
N THR A 62 3.35 1.08 -11.42
CA THR A 62 3.44 2.12 -12.45
C THR A 62 3.26 3.51 -11.86
N ILE A 63 2.34 3.69 -10.90
CA ILE A 63 2.18 4.97 -10.17
C ILE A 63 3.51 5.40 -9.53
N VAL A 64 4.21 4.46 -8.89
CA VAL A 64 5.51 4.73 -8.25
C VAL A 64 6.57 5.04 -9.30
N ALA A 65 6.65 4.25 -10.37
CA ALA A 65 7.63 4.47 -11.44
C ALA A 65 7.43 5.83 -12.14
N ASP A 66 6.18 6.24 -12.39
CA ASP A 66 5.84 7.54 -12.97
C ASP A 66 6.28 8.69 -12.06
N ALA A 67 6.01 8.59 -10.75
CA ALA A 67 6.43 9.61 -9.78
C ALA A 67 7.96 9.75 -9.71
N VAL A 68 8.67 8.62 -9.65
CA VAL A 68 10.15 8.62 -9.63
C VAL A 68 10.72 9.16 -10.94
N ALA A 69 10.18 8.75 -12.10
CA ALA A 69 10.66 9.21 -13.40
C ALA A 69 10.45 10.72 -13.63
N ARG A 70 9.42 11.33 -13.03
CA ARG A 70 9.21 12.78 -13.08
C ARG A 70 10.32 13.57 -12.38
N LEU A 71 10.93 13.00 -11.33
CA LEU A 71 11.96 13.65 -10.53
C LEU A 71 13.38 13.24 -10.94
N PHE A 72 13.55 11.99 -11.38
CA PHE A 72 14.84 11.39 -11.71
C PHE A 72 14.75 10.62 -13.04
N PRO A 73 14.75 11.27 -14.22
CA PRO A 73 14.45 10.60 -15.49
C PRO A 73 15.33 9.39 -15.84
N ASP A 74 16.60 9.37 -15.39
CA ASP A 74 17.58 8.34 -15.73
C ASP A 74 17.70 7.20 -14.70
N TRP A 75 16.89 7.23 -13.64
CA TRP A 75 16.98 6.34 -12.47
C TRP A 75 16.92 4.84 -12.79
N ILE A 76 16.19 4.45 -13.85
CA ILE A 76 16.01 3.04 -14.22
C ILE A 76 17.24 2.47 -14.94
N SER A 77 17.99 3.35 -15.61
CA SER A 77 19.17 3.03 -16.42
C SER A 77 20.48 3.26 -15.66
N ALA A 78 20.41 3.78 -14.44
CA ALA A 78 21.56 4.06 -13.61
C ALA A 78 22.40 2.78 -13.39
N PRO A 79 23.69 2.78 -13.76
CA PRO A 79 24.55 1.61 -13.60
C PRO A 79 24.75 1.32 -12.11
N GLY A 80 24.31 0.14 -11.67
CA GLY A 80 24.49 -0.36 -10.32
C GLY A 80 24.34 -1.87 -10.28
N ASP A 81 24.82 -2.51 -9.21
CA ASP A 81 24.60 -3.93 -8.96
C ASP A 81 23.11 -4.28 -9.10
N ALA A 82 22.76 -5.53 -9.42
CA ALA A 82 21.37 -5.96 -9.59
C ALA A 82 20.43 -5.55 -8.42
N ASN A 83 20.98 -5.42 -7.20
CA ASN A 83 20.28 -4.97 -5.99
C ASN A 83 20.20 -3.43 -5.81
N ARG A 84 20.92 -2.64 -6.62
CA ARG A 84 20.83 -1.17 -6.67
C ARG A 84 20.27 -0.65 -7.99
N SER A 85 19.99 -1.53 -8.95
CA SER A 85 19.34 -1.16 -10.21
C SER A 85 17.88 -0.76 -9.99
N GLY A 86 17.36 0.18 -10.78
CA GLY A 86 15.94 0.55 -10.74
C GLY A 86 14.99 -0.64 -10.94
N ASN A 87 15.39 -1.64 -11.73
CA ASN A 87 14.64 -2.90 -11.88
C ASN A 87 14.57 -3.71 -10.58
N GLY A 88 15.67 -3.77 -9.82
CA GLY A 88 15.73 -4.40 -8.50
C GLY A 88 14.83 -3.70 -7.51
N LEU A 89 14.90 -2.36 -7.46
CA LEU A 89 14.04 -1.53 -6.61
C LEU A 89 12.55 -1.73 -6.93
N MET A 90 12.17 -1.76 -8.22
CA MET A 90 10.77 -1.97 -8.60
C MET A 90 10.25 -3.37 -8.29
N ARG A 91 11.12 -4.37 -8.20
CA ARG A 91 10.72 -5.69 -7.69
C ARG A 91 10.35 -5.59 -6.22
N GLU A 92 11.13 -4.88 -5.40
CA GLU A 92 10.84 -4.68 -3.98
C GLU A 92 9.56 -3.84 -3.76
N VAL A 93 9.35 -2.81 -4.58
CA VAL A 93 8.10 -2.03 -4.57
C VAL A 93 6.89 -2.92 -4.87
N ARG A 94 6.97 -3.79 -5.89
CA ARG A 94 5.90 -4.74 -6.20
C ARG A 94 5.62 -5.70 -5.06
N GLU A 95 6.63 -6.12 -4.31
CA GLU A 95 6.45 -6.96 -3.12
C GLU A 95 5.70 -6.22 -2.00
N ILE A 96 6.05 -4.96 -1.74
CA ILE A 96 5.34 -4.12 -0.75
C ILE A 96 3.88 -3.94 -1.14
N LEU A 97 3.62 -3.59 -2.41
CA LEU A 97 2.26 -3.40 -2.92
C LEU A 97 1.46 -4.70 -2.84
N ARG A 98 2.07 -5.85 -3.19
CA ARG A 98 1.43 -7.16 -3.09
C ARG A 98 1.03 -7.48 -1.64
N VAL A 99 1.89 -7.22 -0.66
CA VAL A 99 1.56 -7.47 0.76
C VAL A 99 0.40 -6.58 1.20
N ASN A 100 0.44 -5.28 0.94
CA ASN A 100 -0.63 -4.38 1.35
C ASN A 100 -1.97 -4.68 0.64
N ALA A 101 -1.93 -5.02 -0.65
CA ALA A 101 -3.10 -5.45 -1.41
C ALA A 101 -3.70 -6.76 -0.86
N PHE A 102 -2.85 -7.69 -0.43
CA PHE A 102 -3.26 -8.94 0.20
C PHE A 102 -3.92 -8.71 1.56
N ASP A 103 -3.34 -7.85 2.41
CA ASP A 103 -3.92 -7.46 3.69
C ASP A 103 -5.28 -6.77 3.51
N GLU A 104 -5.41 -5.90 2.49
CA GLU A 104 -6.66 -5.23 2.14
C GLU A 104 -7.73 -6.21 1.67
N GLU A 105 -7.39 -7.17 0.82
CA GLU A 105 -8.33 -8.22 0.39
C GLU A 105 -8.82 -9.05 1.59
N ASN A 106 -7.91 -9.43 2.48
CA ASN A 106 -8.25 -10.14 3.71
C ASN A 106 -9.15 -9.30 4.64
N ALA A 107 -8.86 -8.01 4.77
CA ALA A 107 -9.70 -7.08 5.54
C ALA A 107 -11.12 -7.00 4.98
N GLU A 108 -11.27 -6.95 3.66
CA GLU A 108 -12.58 -6.96 3.00
C GLU A 108 -13.34 -8.28 3.23
N MET A 109 -12.65 -9.42 3.17
CA MET A 109 -13.25 -10.72 3.49
C MET A 109 -13.77 -10.76 4.94
N ILE A 110 -12.97 -10.28 5.89
CA ILE A 110 -13.38 -10.20 7.31
C ILE A 110 -14.53 -9.21 7.49
N ALA A 111 -14.50 -8.07 6.80
CA ALA A 111 -15.55 -7.06 6.87
C ALA A 111 -16.93 -7.61 6.45
N ALA A 112 -16.95 -8.57 5.52
CA ALA A 112 -18.18 -9.23 5.05
C ALA A 112 -18.79 -10.20 6.09
N VAL A 113 -18.06 -10.57 7.14
CA VAL A 113 -18.55 -11.40 8.25
C VAL A 113 -19.31 -10.51 9.26
N PRO A 114 -20.42 -10.99 9.86
CA PRO A 114 -21.09 -10.27 10.95
C PRO A 114 -20.12 -9.91 12.08
N MET A 115 -20.17 -8.67 12.58
CA MET A 115 -19.18 -8.13 13.53
C MET A 115 -18.92 -9.05 14.73
N ARG A 116 -19.96 -9.68 15.29
CA ARG A 116 -19.86 -10.59 16.45
C ARG A 116 -19.14 -11.92 16.16
N GLU A 117 -19.01 -12.27 14.88
CA GLU A 117 -18.41 -13.53 14.39
C GLU A 117 -17.02 -13.29 13.79
N ARG A 118 -16.56 -12.04 13.73
CA ARG A 118 -15.23 -11.70 13.21
C ARG A 118 -14.12 -12.18 14.16
N PRO A 119 -12.97 -12.58 13.62
CA PRO A 119 -11.81 -12.93 14.44
C PRO A 119 -11.37 -11.73 15.30
N ALA A 120 -11.14 -11.98 16.59
CA ALA A 120 -10.86 -10.93 17.57
C ALA A 120 -9.38 -10.51 17.63
N ASP A 121 -8.47 -11.36 17.16
CA ASP A 121 -7.03 -11.12 17.20
C ASP A 121 -6.31 -11.69 15.97
N ARG A 122 -5.02 -11.34 15.82
CA ARG A 122 -4.21 -11.72 14.66
C ARG A 122 -4.06 -13.22 14.45
N VAL A 123 -4.11 -14.03 15.51
CA VAL A 123 -3.97 -15.49 15.40
C VAL A 123 -5.28 -16.05 14.85
N ALA A 124 -6.40 -15.73 15.49
CA ALA A 124 -7.73 -16.13 15.04
C ALA A 124 -8.00 -15.63 13.61
N ALA A 125 -7.55 -14.42 13.26
CA ALA A 125 -7.69 -13.87 11.92
C ALA A 125 -6.88 -14.66 10.89
N SER A 126 -5.62 -15.00 11.19
CA SER A 126 -4.80 -15.81 10.29
C SER A 126 -5.37 -17.22 10.05
N GLU A 127 -5.90 -17.86 11.09
CA GLU A 127 -6.56 -19.17 10.99
C GLU A 127 -7.84 -19.08 10.15
N TRP A 128 -8.65 -18.05 10.40
CA TRP A 128 -9.87 -17.79 9.64
C TRP A 128 -9.57 -17.52 8.16
N ILE A 129 -8.59 -16.66 7.85
CA ILE A 129 -8.14 -16.33 6.49
C ILE A 129 -7.69 -17.59 5.75
N CYS A 130 -6.82 -18.40 6.38
CA CYS A 130 -6.37 -19.67 5.78
C CYS A 130 -7.54 -20.64 5.56
N GLY A 131 -8.48 -20.72 6.51
CA GLY A 131 -9.69 -21.52 6.38
C GLY A 131 -10.55 -21.07 5.19
N GLU A 132 -10.70 -19.78 5.01
CA GLU A 132 -11.51 -19.18 3.95
C GLU A 132 -10.89 -19.39 2.57
N TYR A 133 -9.58 -19.18 2.40
CA TYR A 133 -8.89 -19.46 1.15
C TYR A 133 -8.93 -20.96 0.79
N ARG A 134 -8.77 -21.84 1.79
CA ARG A 134 -8.93 -23.29 1.60
C ARG A 134 -10.34 -23.63 1.12
N ARG A 135 -11.37 -23.05 1.73
CA ARG A 135 -12.78 -23.26 1.37
C ARG A 135 -13.09 -22.79 -0.06
N ARG A 136 -12.43 -21.71 -0.52
CA ARG A 136 -12.60 -21.13 -1.86
C ARG A 136 -11.71 -21.78 -2.93
N GLY A 137 -10.78 -22.66 -2.56
CA GLY A 137 -9.82 -23.27 -3.49
C GLY A 137 -8.76 -22.29 -4.02
N GLN A 138 -8.52 -21.18 -3.31
CA GLN A 138 -7.54 -20.16 -3.66
C GLN A 138 -6.15 -20.56 -3.14
N ILE A 139 -5.49 -21.48 -3.86
CA ILE A 139 -4.28 -22.15 -3.38
C ILE A 139 -3.08 -21.19 -3.23
N SER A 140 -2.87 -20.28 -4.19
CA SER A 140 -1.75 -19.34 -4.14
C SER A 140 -1.86 -18.36 -2.98
N GLU A 141 -3.07 -17.88 -2.70
CA GLU A 141 -3.36 -17.00 -1.57
C GLU A 141 -3.24 -17.75 -0.24
N LEU A 142 -3.68 -19.01 -0.19
CA LEU A 142 -3.50 -19.88 0.97
C LEU A 142 -2.02 -20.10 1.30
N GLU A 143 -1.20 -20.46 0.31
CA GLU A 143 0.25 -20.64 0.49
C GLU A 143 0.92 -19.35 0.98
N PHE A 144 0.48 -18.20 0.45
CA PHE A 144 0.97 -16.90 0.89
C PHE A 144 0.58 -16.61 2.35
N ALA A 145 -0.69 -16.80 2.72
CA ALA A 145 -1.19 -16.64 4.09
C ALA A 145 -0.44 -17.54 5.08
N GLN A 146 -0.22 -18.81 4.72
CA GLN A 146 0.47 -19.78 5.55
C GLN A 146 1.94 -19.41 5.78
N ARG A 147 2.63 -18.93 4.74
CA ARG A 147 4.01 -18.45 4.85
C ARG A 147 4.13 -17.20 5.72
N ASP A 148 3.18 -16.29 5.60
CA ASP A 148 3.16 -15.03 6.36
C ASP A 148 2.70 -15.25 7.82
N GLY A 149 1.94 -16.31 8.06
CA GLY A 149 1.49 -16.74 9.38
C GLY A 149 0.62 -15.67 10.05
N LYS A 150 0.91 -15.36 11.31
CA LYS A 150 0.14 -14.36 12.07
C LYS A 150 0.19 -12.94 11.50
N ARG A 151 1.14 -12.64 10.60
CA ARG A 151 1.29 -11.29 10.02
C ARG A 151 0.13 -10.95 9.08
N CYS A 152 -0.38 -11.91 8.31
CA CYS A 152 -1.53 -11.63 7.44
C CYS A 152 -2.79 -11.30 8.24
N GLY A 153 -3.00 -11.97 9.39
CA GLY A 153 -4.09 -11.64 10.30
C GLY A 153 -3.93 -10.26 10.94
N GLU A 154 -2.70 -9.90 11.32
CA GLU A 154 -2.39 -8.57 11.88
C GLU A 154 -2.60 -7.45 10.85
N GLY A 155 -2.07 -7.61 9.63
CA GLY A 155 -2.23 -6.66 8.54
C GLY A 155 -3.70 -6.46 8.15
N ALA A 156 -4.45 -7.57 8.00
CA ALA A 156 -5.88 -7.51 7.69
C ALA A 156 -6.70 -6.77 8.76
N LEU A 157 -6.44 -7.02 10.05
CA LEU A 157 -7.15 -6.34 11.13
C LEU A 157 -6.81 -4.85 11.21
N ILE A 158 -5.55 -4.47 10.95
CA ILE A 158 -5.14 -3.05 10.90
C ILE A 158 -5.86 -2.33 9.74
N VAL A 159 -5.91 -2.95 8.55
CA VAL A 159 -6.60 -2.35 7.39
C VAL A 159 -8.11 -2.26 7.64
N LEU A 160 -8.72 -3.30 8.22
CA LEU A 160 -10.12 -3.29 8.61
C LEU A 160 -10.43 -2.13 9.57
N GLU A 161 -9.65 -1.97 10.63
CA GLU A 161 -9.81 -0.89 11.60
C GLU A 161 -9.66 0.49 10.94
N CYS A 162 -8.69 0.64 10.03
CA CYS A 162 -8.52 1.89 9.26
C CYS A 162 -9.78 2.25 8.48
N VAL A 163 -10.32 1.31 7.70
CA VAL A 163 -11.50 1.52 6.86
C VAL A 163 -12.74 1.79 7.71
N GLU A 164 -12.93 1.07 8.82
CA GLU A 164 -14.09 1.25 9.70
C GLU A 164 -14.06 2.59 10.42
N LYS A 165 -12.91 2.99 10.97
CA LYS A 165 -12.78 4.30 11.62
C LYS A 165 -12.94 5.44 10.62
N ALA A 166 -12.39 5.31 9.41
CA ALA A 166 -12.59 6.30 8.35
C ALA A 166 -14.07 6.45 7.97
N ARG A 167 -14.81 5.33 7.82
CA ARG A 167 -16.26 5.36 7.57
C ARG A 167 -17.05 6.00 8.70
N ALA A 168 -16.61 5.85 9.95
CA ALA A 168 -17.21 6.48 11.12
C ALA A 168 -16.80 7.96 11.30
N GLY A 169 -15.95 8.52 10.42
CA GLY A 169 -15.41 9.87 10.58
C GLY A 169 -14.45 10.00 11.77
N ILE A 170 -13.93 8.88 12.28
CA ILE A 170 -13.01 8.84 13.42
C ILE A 170 -11.58 8.92 12.89
N PRO A 171 -10.77 9.90 13.33
CA PRO A 171 -9.37 9.97 12.95
C PRO A 171 -8.63 8.70 13.36
N PHE A 172 -8.09 8.00 12.38
CA PHE A 172 -7.21 6.86 12.60
C PHE A 172 -6.15 6.81 11.53
N THR A 173 -4.96 6.38 11.90
CA THR A 173 -3.82 6.35 11.00
C THR A 173 -2.96 5.15 11.39
N ARG A 174 -2.69 4.27 10.41
CA ARG A 174 -1.73 3.17 10.58
C ARG A 174 -0.36 3.73 10.95
N ILE A 175 0.44 2.94 11.64
CA ILE A 175 1.76 3.39 12.16
C ILE A 175 2.64 3.91 11.02
N GLY A 176 2.70 3.20 9.89
CA GLY A 176 3.47 3.60 8.70
C GLY A 176 3.07 5.00 8.19
N THR A 177 1.79 5.21 7.86
CA THR A 177 1.26 6.53 7.47
C THR A 177 1.56 7.62 8.49
N ARG A 178 1.45 7.33 9.80
CA ARG A 178 1.78 8.33 10.84
C ARG A 178 3.26 8.70 10.80
N VAL A 179 4.15 7.71 10.71
CA VAL A 179 5.60 7.93 10.61
C VAL A 179 5.94 8.74 9.36
N ALA A 180 5.38 8.38 8.21
CA ALA A 180 5.62 9.11 6.96
C ALA A 180 5.18 10.58 7.05
N ARG A 181 4.00 10.85 7.62
CA ARG A 181 3.53 12.23 7.86
C ARG A 181 4.46 13.00 8.80
N SER A 182 4.81 12.41 9.95
CA SER A 182 5.71 13.06 10.91
C SER A 182 7.10 13.33 10.32
N TYR A 183 7.61 12.46 9.45
CA TYR A 183 8.87 12.69 8.77
C TYR A 183 8.78 13.88 7.80
N ARG A 184 7.75 13.93 6.95
CA ARG A 184 7.52 15.08 6.06
C ARG A 184 7.37 16.39 6.84
N ASP A 185 6.58 16.38 7.92
CA ASP A 185 6.38 17.57 8.76
C ASP A 185 7.71 18.06 9.35
N ALA A 186 8.56 17.15 9.84
CA ALA A 186 9.87 17.49 10.37
C ALA A 186 10.81 18.09 9.30
N MET A 187 10.80 17.56 8.08
CA MET A 187 11.57 18.10 6.95
C MET A 187 11.09 19.51 6.57
N LEU A 188 9.77 19.73 6.53
CA LEU A 188 9.19 21.04 6.23
C LEU A 188 9.48 22.08 7.32
N ASP A 189 9.44 21.68 8.60
CA ASP A 189 9.76 22.58 9.70
C ASP A 189 11.24 22.94 9.75
N ALA A 190 12.15 22.02 9.38
CA ALA A 190 13.59 22.31 9.30
C ALA A 190 13.96 23.36 8.23
N ARG A 191 13.05 23.65 7.29
CA ARG A 191 13.23 24.66 6.24
C ARG A 191 12.76 26.07 6.66
N ARG A 192 12.03 26.18 7.77
CA ARG A 192 11.45 27.44 8.26
C ARG A 192 12.45 28.18 9.15
#